data_AF-W5STT9-F1
#
_entry.id   AF-W5STT9-F1
#
_cell.length_a   1.000
_cell.length_b   1.000
_cell.length_c   1.000
_cell.angle_alpha   90.00
_cell.angle_beta   90.00
_cell.angle_gamma   90.00
#
_symmetry.space_group_name_H-M   'P 1'
#
loop_
_entity.id
_entity.type
_entity.pdbx_description
1 polymer ?
#
loop_
_entity_poly.entity_id
_entity_poly.type
_entity_poly.pdbx_seq_one_letter_code
_entity_poly.pdbx_strand_id
1 'polypeptide(L)'
;MTGSDILKAIAKSSDQSVSGKASEAKDSAGLAMANGDSTETTDLNAAAKKDAVIAAGIVLRSMAKDGKFIVKDTAANKTEAEAAKGVAANAVNKTLSTLIIAIRNTVDSGLKTISDALATVTQEDKSADSTTPTGATASGQQ
;
A
#
# COMPACT_ATOMS: atom_id res chain seq x y z
N MET A 1 15.72 5.35 7.51
CA MET A 1 14.37 5.42 6.89
C MET A 1 13.87 4.02 6.58
N THR A 2 12.63 3.71 6.93
CA THR A 2 11.96 2.42 6.68
C THR A 2 10.87 2.54 5.59
N GLY A 3 10.40 1.41 5.05
CA GLY A 3 9.28 1.42 4.11
C GLY A 3 7.96 1.93 4.75
N SER A 4 7.80 1.78 6.07
CA SER A 4 6.66 2.35 6.80
C SER A 4 6.72 3.88 6.83
N ASP A 5 7.92 4.47 6.97
CA ASP A 5 8.09 5.93 6.93
C ASP A 5 7.73 6.48 5.55
N ILE A 6 8.11 5.77 4.49
CA ILE A 6 7.76 6.12 3.11
C ILE A 6 6.24 6.03 2.91
N LEU A 7 5.60 4.93 3.30
CA LEU A 7 4.14 4.78 3.21
C LEU A 7 3.38 5.85 4.00
N LYS A 8 3.85 6.19 5.20
CA LYS A 8 3.29 7.29 6.01
C LYS A 8 3.45 8.64 5.33
N ALA A 9 4.57 8.90 4.67
CA ALA A 9 4.78 10.14 3.93
C ALA A 9 3.88 10.23 2.69
N ILE A 10 3.72 9.12 1.95
CA ILE A 10 2.77 9.03 0.82
C ILE A 10 1.34 9.29 1.32
N ALA A 11 0.91 8.61 2.38
CA ALA A 11 -0.45 8.73 2.92
C ALA A 11 -0.77 10.11 3.52
N LYS A 12 0.26 10.89 3.91
CA LYS A 12 0.11 12.27 4.40
C LYS A 12 0.32 13.31 3.32
N SER A 13 0.72 12.90 2.11
CA SER A 13 0.88 13.81 0.99
C SER A 13 -0.47 14.35 0.56
N SER A 14 -0.51 15.56 0.03
CA SER A 14 -1.75 16.08 -0.57
C SER A 14 -2.10 15.32 -1.84
N ASP A 15 -3.40 15.26 -2.15
CA ASP A 15 -3.93 14.76 -3.41
C ASP A 15 -3.85 15.79 -4.55
N GLN A 16 -3.29 16.97 -4.27
CA GLN A 16 -3.29 18.10 -5.20
C GLN A 16 -2.19 17.97 -6.25
N SER A 17 -2.61 18.07 -7.50
CA SER A 17 -1.74 18.03 -8.67
C SER A 17 -1.08 19.39 -8.90
N VAL A 18 -0.01 19.70 -8.16
CA VAL A 18 0.76 20.93 -8.35
C VAL A 18 2.02 20.60 -9.15
N SER A 19 1.96 20.83 -10.46
CA SER A 19 3.14 20.86 -11.33
C SER A 19 3.87 22.19 -11.11
N GLY A 20 5.19 22.14 -10.94
CA GLY A 20 5.98 23.31 -10.55
C GLY A 20 7.44 22.97 -10.28
N LYS A 21 8.19 23.92 -9.71
CA LYS A 21 9.61 23.72 -9.36
C LYS A 21 9.74 22.78 -8.17
N ALA A 22 10.81 21.99 -8.12
CA ALA A 22 11.08 21.11 -6.97
C ALA A 22 11.22 21.88 -5.65
N SER A 23 11.72 23.12 -5.68
CA SER A 23 11.85 24.01 -4.52
C SER A 23 10.51 24.43 -3.92
N GLU A 24 9.45 24.47 -4.74
CA GLU A 24 8.09 24.83 -4.32
C GLU A 24 7.31 23.64 -3.75
N ALA A 25 7.77 22.42 -3.98
CA ALA A 25 7.15 21.22 -3.45
C ALA A 25 7.18 21.23 -1.91
N LYS A 26 6.01 21.00 -1.30
CA LYS A 26 5.84 20.95 0.18
C LYS A 26 5.67 19.53 0.69
N ASP A 27 5.41 18.59 -0.20
CA ASP A 27 5.12 17.19 0.10
C ASP A 27 5.62 16.25 -1.02
N SER A 28 5.33 14.97 -0.87
CA SER A 28 5.80 13.91 -1.76
C SER A 28 5.14 13.95 -3.14
N ALA A 29 3.85 14.28 -3.21
CA ALA A 29 3.12 14.43 -4.47
C ALA A 29 3.68 15.59 -5.29
N GLY A 30 3.89 16.76 -4.67
CA GLY A 30 4.53 17.90 -5.32
C GLY A 30 5.92 17.55 -5.85
N LEU A 31 6.74 16.83 -5.07
CA LEU A 31 8.06 16.36 -5.53
C LEU A 31 7.96 15.39 -6.71
N ALA A 32 6.98 14.49 -6.69
CA ALA A 32 6.76 13.54 -7.78
C ALA A 32 6.26 14.23 -9.07
N MET A 33 5.61 15.38 -8.94
CA MET A 33 5.09 16.16 -10.05
C MET A 33 6.02 17.26 -10.52
N ALA A 34 7.05 17.58 -9.73
CA ALA A 34 7.97 18.66 -10.03
C ALA A 34 8.61 18.52 -11.42
N ASN A 35 8.69 19.64 -12.11
CA ASN A 35 9.31 19.78 -13.41
C ASN A 35 10.80 20.03 -13.18
N GLY A 36 11.65 19.23 -13.84
CA GLY A 36 13.09 19.46 -13.81
C GLY A 36 13.48 20.46 -14.89
N ASP A 37 14.00 21.61 -14.50
CA ASP A 37 14.82 22.47 -15.37
C ASP A 37 16.27 22.42 -14.87
N SER A 38 17.23 22.45 -15.80
CA SER A 38 18.67 22.31 -15.54
C SER A 38 19.26 23.46 -14.72
N THR A 39 18.48 24.52 -14.49
CA THR A 39 18.86 25.74 -13.77
C THR A 39 18.26 25.87 -12.37
N GLU A 40 17.45 24.90 -11.94
CA GLU A 40 16.75 25.01 -10.65
C GLU A 40 17.70 24.83 -9.47
N THR A 41 17.48 25.64 -8.43
CA THR A 41 18.22 25.54 -7.19
C THR A 41 17.81 24.25 -6.46
N THR A 42 18.79 23.56 -5.88
CA THR A 42 18.57 22.33 -5.09
C THR A 42 17.99 22.60 -3.70
N ASP A 43 17.61 23.84 -3.41
CA ASP A 43 17.14 24.24 -2.08
C ASP A 43 15.64 23.97 -1.94
N LEU A 44 15.33 22.74 -1.53
CA LEU A 44 13.96 22.29 -1.31
C LEU A 44 13.31 23.01 -0.11
N ASN A 45 11.98 23.11 -0.13
CA ASN A 45 11.22 23.54 1.05
C ASN A 45 11.57 22.67 2.27
N ALA A 46 11.63 23.26 3.47
CA ALA A 46 11.91 22.53 4.72
C ALA A 46 10.95 21.34 4.96
N ALA A 47 9.70 21.44 4.50
CA ALA A 47 8.73 20.35 4.58
C ALA A 47 9.10 19.16 3.68
N ALA A 48 9.66 19.45 2.50
CA ALA A 48 10.10 18.48 1.49
C ALA A 48 11.49 17.90 1.75
N LYS A 49 12.35 18.59 2.52
CA LYS A 49 13.72 18.14 2.89
C LYS A 49 13.82 16.93 3.81
N LYS A 50 12.70 16.31 4.18
CA LYS A 50 12.70 15.12 5.02
C LYS A 50 12.97 13.89 4.15
N ASP A 51 13.91 13.04 4.57
CA ASP A 51 14.27 11.85 3.80
C ASP A 51 13.03 11.04 3.38
N ALA A 52 12.08 10.81 4.29
CA ALA A 52 10.87 10.04 4.01
C ALA A 52 9.98 10.70 2.94
N VAL A 53 9.92 12.04 2.92
CA VAL A 53 9.13 12.82 1.94
C VAL A 53 9.79 12.77 0.57
N ILE A 54 11.12 12.88 0.51
CA ILE A 54 11.91 12.72 -0.73
C ILE A 54 11.76 11.32 -1.28
N ALA A 55 11.95 10.29 -0.45
CA ALA A 55 11.81 8.90 -0.88
C ALA A 55 10.38 8.58 -1.34
N ALA A 56 9.36 9.10 -0.67
CA ALA A 56 7.98 8.99 -1.12
C ALA A 56 7.75 9.70 -2.46
N GLY A 57 8.33 10.89 -2.68
CA GLY A 57 8.29 11.55 -3.99
C GLY A 57 8.97 10.74 -5.09
N ILE A 58 10.12 10.13 -4.80
CA ILE A 58 10.82 9.21 -5.71
C ILE A 58 9.93 8.00 -6.03
N VAL A 59 9.29 7.39 -5.02
CA VAL A 59 8.40 6.24 -5.23
C VAL A 59 7.22 6.61 -6.11
N LEU A 60 6.52 7.69 -5.78
CA LEU A 60 5.38 8.19 -6.56
C LEU A 60 5.80 8.50 -8.00
N ARG A 61 6.94 9.17 -8.20
CA ARG A 61 7.50 9.42 -9.54
C ARG A 61 7.79 8.12 -10.26
N SER A 62 8.42 7.14 -9.60
CA SER A 62 8.82 5.87 -10.22
C SER A 62 7.64 5.02 -10.66
N MET A 63 6.52 5.11 -9.94
CA MET A 63 5.29 4.35 -10.21
C MET A 63 4.34 5.07 -11.17
N ALA A 64 4.52 6.38 -11.37
CA ALA A 64 3.70 7.17 -12.30
C ALA A 64 3.97 6.77 -13.76
N LYS A 65 2.90 6.73 -14.57
CA LYS A 65 2.96 6.36 -16.00
C LYS A 65 4.04 7.12 -16.78
N ASP A 66 4.09 8.43 -16.59
CA ASP A 66 5.03 9.34 -17.26
C ASP A 66 6.17 9.80 -16.35
N GLY A 67 6.39 9.05 -15.27
CA GLY A 67 7.46 9.28 -14.31
C GLY A 67 8.85 9.12 -14.89
N LYS A 68 9.62 10.21 -14.94
CA LYS A 68 11.02 10.19 -15.39
C LYS A 68 11.91 10.98 -14.44
N PHE A 69 13.12 10.50 -14.25
CA PHE A 69 14.19 11.22 -13.54
C PHE A 69 15.08 11.91 -14.57
N ILE A 70 15.29 13.22 -14.38
CA ILE A 70 16.16 14.00 -15.26
C ILE A 70 17.56 14.02 -14.64
N VAL A 71 18.56 13.72 -15.46
CA VAL A 71 19.99 13.79 -15.12
C VAL A 71 20.70 14.63 -16.17
N LYS A 72 21.82 15.25 -15.79
CA LYS A 72 22.59 16.10 -16.70
C LYS A 72 23.23 15.26 -17.82
N ASP A 73 23.15 15.74 -19.07
CA ASP A 73 23.67 15.05 -20.25
C ASP A 73 25.21 14.86 -20.23
N THR A 74 25.93 15.72 -19.50
CA THR A 74 27.39 15.67 -19.34
C THR A 74 27.88 14.52 -18.44
N ALA A 75 26.98 13.61 -18.02
CA ALA A 75 27.30 12.40 -17.28
C ALA A 75 28.19 11.49 -18.12
N ALA A 76 29.51 11.65 -17.98
CA ALA A 76 30.53 11.00 -18.80
C ALA A 76 30.41 9.46 -18.88
N ASN A 77 29.65 8.83 -17.98
CA ASN A 77 29.47 7.38 -17.90
C ASN A 77 28.04 6.92 -17.56
N LYS A 78 27.00 7.75 -17.74
CA LYS A 78 25.60 7.43 -17.33
C LYS A 78 25.43 7.03 -15.85
N THR A 79 26.41 7.31 -14.99
CA THR A 79 26.46 6.84 -13.60
C THR A 79 25.29 7.37 -12.76
N GLU A 80 24.89 8.61 -13.00
CA GLU A 80 23.79 9.28 -12.34
C GLU A 80 22.44 8.65 -12.70
N ALA A 81 22.27 8.21 -13.95
CA ALA A 81 21.06 7.53 -14.39
C ALA A 81 20.92 6.15 -13.71
N GLU A 82 22.02 5.37 -13.64
CA GLU A 82 22.02 4.09 -12.95
C GLU A 82 21.84 4.24 -11.44
N ALA A 83 22.43 5.29 -10.83
CA ALA A 83 22.19 5.62 -9.43
C ALA A 83 20.71 5.97 -9.17
N ALA A 84 20.11 6.83 -10.00
CA ALA A 84 18.70 7.17 -9.90
C ALA A 84 17.79 5.94 -10.03
N LYS A 85 18.10 5.04 -10.97
CA LYS A 85 17.40 3.76 -11.15
C LYS A 85 17.53 2.86 -9.92
N GLY A 86 18.73 2.74 -9.36
CA GLY A 86 18.99 1.95 -8.15
C GLY A 86 18.21 2.47 -6.95
N VAL A 87 18.23 3.79 -6.73
CA VAL A 87 17.48 4.45 -5.64
C VAL A 87 15.98 4.27 -5.83
N ALA A 88 15.47 4.51 -7.05
CA ALA A 88 14.06 4.31 -7.40
C ALA A 88 13.60 2.87 -7.13
N ALA A 89 14.32 1.89 -7.67
CA ALA A 89 14.00 0.47 -7.48
C ALA A 89 14.04 0.07 -5.99
N ASN A 90 15.02 0.55 -5.23
CA ASN A 90 15.15 0.26 -3.81
C ASN A 90 13.97 0.84 -3.01
N ALA A 91 13.62 2.11 -3.26
CA ALA A 91 12.54 2.80 -2.57
C ALA A 91 11.18 2.16 -2.87
N VAL A 92 10.91 1.81 -4.14
CA VAL A 92 9.69 1.09 -4.54
C VAL A 92 9.62 -0.28 -3.87
N ASN A 93 10.71 -1.06 -3.89
CA ASN A 93 10.74 -2.38 -3.26
C ASN A 93 10.48 -2.31 -1.75
N LYS A 94 11.09 -1.36 -1.03
CA LYS A 94 10.85 -1.18 0.40
C LYS A 94 9.39 -0.81 0.70
N THR A 95 8.81 0.06 -0.12
CA THR A 95 7.42 0.54 0.03
C THR A 95 6.44 -0.61 -0.20
N LEU A 96 6.57 -1.31 -1.34
CA LEU A 96 5.68 -2.40 -1.70
C LEU A 96 5.82 -3.59 -0.74
N SER A 97 7.03 -3.96 -0.33
CA SER A 97 7.25 -5.02 0.67
C SER A 97 6.54 -4.72 1.99
N THR A 98 6.65 -3.48 2.47
CA THR A 98 5.96 -3.06 3.70
C THR A 98 4.43 -3.06 3.52
N LEU A 99 3.93 -2.57 2.39
CA LEU A 99 2.49 -2.56 2.09
C LEU A 99 1.92 -3.99 2.06
N ILE A 100 2.62 -4.91 1.42
CA ILE A 100 2.24 -6.33 1.35
C ILE A 100 2.17 -6.94 2.76
N ILE A 101 3.17 -6.69 3.61
CA ILE A 101 3.18 -7.20 4.98
C ILE A 101 2.01 -6.62 5.78
N ALA A 102 1.74 -5.31 5.66
CA ALA A 102 0.62 -4.68 6.33
C ALA A 102 -0.72 -5.31 5.93
N ILE A 103 -0.95 -5.52 4.62
CA ILE A 103 -2.16 -6.18 4.10
C ILE A 103 -2.28 -7.61 4.66
N ARG A 104 -1.19 -8.40 4.61
CA ARG A 104 -1.21 -9.78 5.13
C ARG A 104 -1.56 -9.82 6.61
N ASN A 105 -0.97 -8.95 7.43
CA ASN A 105 -1.24 -8.90 8.86
C ASN A 105 -2.71 -8.53 9.15
N THR A 106 -3.28 -7.59 8.39
CA THR A 106 -4.69 -7.22 8.50
C THR A 106 -5.62 -8.37 8.11
N VAL A 107 -5.32 -9.06 7.00
CA VAL A 107 -6.09 -10.22 6.53
C VAL A 107 -5.99 -11.39 7.51
N ASP A 108 -4.79 -11.69 8.01
CA ASP A 108 -4.55 -12.75 9.00
C ASP A 108 -5.31 -12.51 10.31
N SER A 109 -5.27 -11.27 10.82
CA SER A 109 -6.04 -10.88 12.00
C SER A 109 -7.55 -11.06 11.79
N GLY A 110 -8.07 -10.65 10.62
CA GLY A 110 -9.49 -10.83 10.28
C GLY A 110 -9.88 -12.31 10.15
N LEU A 111 -9.05 -13.13 9.50
CA LEU A 111 -9.26 -14.57 9.38
C LEU A 111 -9.24 -15.25 10.76
N LYS A 112 -8.34 -14.84 11.66
CA LYS A 112 -8.30 -15.34 13.03
C LYS A 112 -9.60 -15.03 13.79
N THR A 113 -10.12 -13.80 13.67
CA THR A 113 -11.41 -13.44 14.28
C THR A 113 -12.55 -14.30 13.75
N ILE A 114 -12.58 -14.59 12.44
CA ILE A 114 -13.58 -15.50 11.85
C ILE A 114 -13.42 -16.92 12.40
N SER A 115 -12.20 -17.43 12.50
CA SER A 115 -11.93 -18.76 13.06
C SER A 115 -12.39 -18.88 14.51
N ASP A 116 -12.09 -17.87 15.33
CA ASP A 116 -12.49 -17.84 16.74
C ASP A 116 -14.02 -17.79 16.88
N ALA A 117 -14.72 -17.06 16.01
CA ALA A 117 -16.19 -17.03 15.97
C ALA A 117 -16.80 -18.35 15.49
N LEU A 118 -16.21 -19.02 14.50
CA LEU A 118 -16.69 -20.34 14.04
C LEU A 118 -16.51 -21.42 15.11
N ALA A 119 -15.45 -21.33 15.93
CA ALA A 119 -15.21 -22.27 17.01
C ALA A 119 -16.29 -22.22 18.11
N THR A 120 -17.03 -21.11 18.25
CA THR A 120 -18.14 -20.99 19.21
C THR A 120 -19.48 -21.42 18.65
N VAL A 121 -19.59 -21.65 17.34
CA VAL A 121 -20.81 -22.16 16.71
C VAL A 121 -20.97 -23.64 17.06
N THR A 122 -21.85 -23.92 18.02
CA THR A 122 -22.33 -25.29 18.26
C THR A 122 -23.35 -25.64 17.18
N GLN A 123 -23.10 -26.70 16.40
CA GLN A 123 -24.15 -27.23 15.53
C GLN A 123 -25.29 -27.77 16.38
N GLU A 124 -26.49 -27.19 16.25
CA GLU A 124 -27.70 -27.83 16.78
C GLU A 124 -27.86 -29.20 16.13
N ASP A 125 -27.96 -30.24 16.97
CA ASP A 125 -28.27 -31.59 16.51
C ASP A 125 -29.71 -31.62 15.99
N LYS A 126 -29.89 -31.43 14.69
CA LYS A 126 -31.17 -31.57 14.00
C LYS A 126 -31.68 -33.02 13.93
N SER A 127 -31.00 -33.99 14.54
CA SER A 127 -31.43 -35.41 14.50
C SER A 127 -32.67 -35.73 15.32
N ALA A 128 -33.20 -34.79 16.12
CA ALA A 128 -34.33 -35.08 17.02
C ALA A 128 -35.73 -34.84 16.44
N ASP A 129 -35.88 -34.25 15.24
CA ASP A 129 -37.21 -33.88 14.71
C ASP A 129 -37.86 -34.94 13.79
N SER A 130 -37.36 -36.18 13.75
CA SER A 130 -38.10 -37.32 13.20
C SER A 130 -38.75 -38.15 14.31
N THR A 131 -39.50 -37.51 15.20
CA THR A 131 -40.43 -38.27 16.06
C THR A 131 -41.69 -38.59 15.24
N THR A 132 -41.72 -39.84 14.77
CA THR A 132 -42.86 -40.72 14.52
C THR A 132 -44.25 -40.07 14.40
N PRO A 133 -44.95 -40.17 13.25
CA PRO A 133 -46.39 -39.92 13.24
C PRO A 133 -47.11 -41.05 13.97
N THR A 134 -47.69 -40.67 15.11
CA THR A 134 -48.70 -41.41 15.87
C THR A 134 -49.86 -41.80 14.96
N GLY A 135 -50.11 -43.11 14.82
CA GLY A 135 -51.32 -43.67 14.18
C GLY A 135 -51.83 -44.85 14.99
N ALA A 136 -52.68 -44.56 15.98
CA ALA A 136 -53.43 -45.55 16.73
C ALA A 136 -54.64 -46.07 15.93
N THR A 137 -55.11 -47.28 16.30
CA THR A 137 -56.40 -47.95 15.97
C THR A 137 -56.52 -48.53 14.54
N ALA A 138 -57.02 -49.75 14.28
CA ALA A 138 -57.94 -50.61 15.03
C ALA A 138 -57.85 -52.11 14.61
N SER A 139 -58.05 -52.97 15.62
CA SER A 139 -58.79 -54.25 15.67
C SER A 139 -59.17 -55.04 14.39
N GLY A 140 -58.94 -56.36 14.43
CA GLY A 140 -59.66 -57.41 13.66
C GLY A 140 -58.75 -58.60 13.31
N GLN A 141 -58.85 -59.75 14.01
CA GLN A 141 -59.46 -61.02 13.52
C GLN A 141 -58.92 -61.45 12.14
N GLN A 142 -58.30 -62.62 11.94
CA GLN A 142 -58.60 -63.98 12.40
C GLN A 142 -57.36 -64.87 12.22
#